data_AF-U2KYF3-F1
#
_entry.id   AF-U2KYF3-F1
#
_cell.length_a   1.000
_cell.length_b   1.000
_cell.length_c   1.000
_cell.angle_alpha   90.00
_cell.angle_beta   90.00
_cell.angle_gamma   90.00
#
_symmetry.space_group_name_H-M   'P 1'
#
loop_
_entity.id
_entity.type
_entity.pdbx_description
1 polymer ?
#
loop_
_entity_poly.entity_id
_entity_poly.type
_entity_poly.pdbx_seq_one_letter_code
_entity_poly.pdbx_strand_id
1 'polypeptide(L)'
;MKPIVKIVYDREKDTLKISYDDKTLDTKCIRDFPIEQWLFPLSSKGVKWKGLYEELRSFTGKPDYTLLFESDAASFEMVKYALKDSPVNLISSNNTVTILYSENPFVTKITINGHAFDTTRIQNRSIDEWINSIQIRDLQWKGIFQELTDYIGTDIYEVYFIGNLEFMQLLIDSCPNSVDVLYRDTEIAKMQNKSNHIQVASNPVSKPAESNSNQYVVSGSEASQSISHIASKAVNTLKSAAAAQPHDENFENIPIKNKFVRNHIMTICSIITLVFTFFPFASFYAKSAEDTGNRITASVFSTLVGIKELKLGDNKSIFSILIFLVPILIIIMNYIKPLGKYKKYIAVGAPIIGIIGEVVTFIDLKHLFQTFIIEDGVKLKSILGIGFFLILASFCLTAIVGLIIYHNVKLPKTKN
;
A
#
# COMPACT_ATOMS: atom_id res chain seq x y z
N MET A 1 15.52 36.25 7.30
CA MET A 1 14.86 35.03 6.78
C MET A 1 15.42 34.74 5.40
N LYS A 2 15.86 33.51 5.11
CA LYS A 2 16.30 33.13 3.77
C LYS A 2 15.07 33.11 2.83
N PRO A 3 15.18 33.59 1.58
CA PRO A 3 14.06 33.53 0.62
C PRO A 3 13.64 32.08 0.37
N ILE A 4 12.33 31.83 0.25
CA ILE A 4 11.76 30.50 0.00
C ILE A 4 11.22 30.46 -1.43
N VAL A 5 11.88 29.68 -2.28
CA VAL A 5 11.40 29.37 -3.64
C VAL A 5 10.57 28.11 -3.57
N LYS A 6 9.34 28.15 -4.08
CA LYS A 6 8.47 26.97 -4.18
C LYS A 6 8.41 26.47 -5.62
N ILE A 7 8.69 25.18 -5.81
CA ILE A 7 8.54 24.47 -7.06
C ILE A 7 7.52 23.36 -6.87
N VAL A 8 6.54 23.29 -7.75
CA VAL A 8 5.56 22.20 -7.83
C VAL A 8 5.77 21.50 -9.16
N TYR A 9 6.14 20.22 -9.12
CA TYR A 9 6.41 19.39 -10.29
C TYR A 9 5.60 18.10 -10.25
N ASP A 10 4.78 17.87 -11.28
CA ASP A 10 4.03 16.63 -11.50
C ASP A 10 4.60 15.96 -12.76
N ARG A 11 5.31 14.84 -12.58
CA ARG A 11 5.96 14.09 -13.65
C ARG A 11 4.97 13.43 -14.60
N GLU A 12 3.77 13.05 -14.14
CA GLU A 12 2.76 12.38 -14.98
C GLU A 12 2.04 13.38 -15.90
N LYS A 13 1.84 14.61 -15.40
CA LYS A 13 1.16 15.68 -16.15
C LYS A 13 2.12 16.64 -16.86
N ASP A 14 3.42 16.46 -16.66
CA ASP A 14 4.50 17.34 -17.12
C ASP A 14 4.23 18.82 -16.76
N THR A 15 3.73 19.05 -15.55
CA THR A 15 3.44 20.40 -15.07
C THR A 15 4.53 20.86 -14.12
N LEU A 16 5.20 21.96 -14.49
CA LEU A 16 6.21 22.63 -13.67
C LEU A 16 5.77 24.06 -13.35
N LYS A 17 5.63 24.37 -12.06
CA LYS A 17 5.37 25.73 -11.59
C LYS A 17 6.45 26.14 -10.59
N ILE A 18 7.11 27.26 -10.85
CA ILE A 18 8.14 27.83 -9.98
C ILE A 18 7.66 29.20 -9.51
N SER A 19 7.66 29.42 -8.20
CA SER A 19 7.16 30.63 -7.54
C SER A 19 8.11 31.10 -6.45
N TYR A 20 8.21 32.41 -6.29
CA TYR A 20 8.98 33.09 -5.24
C TYR A 20 8.24 34.39 -4.90
N ASP A 21 7.85 34.56 -3.64
CA ASP A 21 6.91 35.60 -3.21
C ASP A 21 5.64 35.60 -4.12
N ASP A 22 5.18 36.76 -4.60
CA ASP A 22 4.06 36.88 -5.54
C ASP A 22 4.46 36.72 -7.02
N LYS A 23 5.68 36.26 -7.31
CA LYS A 23 6.21 36.14 -8.67
C LYS A 23 6.25 34.67 -9.10
N THR A 24 5.91 34.42 -10.36
CA THR A 24 6.11 33.12 -11.02
C THR A 24 7.19 33.23 -12.08
N LEU A 25 8.13 32.29 -12.09
CA LEU A 25 9.16 32.21 -13.12
C LEU A 25 8.53 31.72 -14.43
N ASP A 26 8.90 32.33 -15.55
CA ASP A 26 8.45 31.86 -16.87
C ASP A 26 9.19 30.57 -17.25
N THR A 27 8.50 29.44 -17.14
CA THR A 27 9.03 28.10 -17.44
C THR A 27 8.73 27.63 -18.87
N LYS A 28 8.19 28.49 -19.75
CA LYS A 28 7.84 28.10 -21.14
C LYS A 28 8.99 27.49 -21.92
N CYS A 29 10.22 27.93 -21.67
CA CYS A 29 11.43 27.45 -22.35
C CYS A 29 11.80 26.00 -21.98
N ILE A 30 11.34 25.51 -20.83
CA ILE A 30 11.64 24.17 -20.30
C ILE A 30 10.39 23.30 -20.12
N ARG A 31 9.21 23.78 -20.54
CA ARG A 31 7.92 23.13 -20.28
C ARG A 31 7.85 21.69 -20.81
N ASP A 32 8.43 21.44 -21.97
CA ASP A 32 8.36 20.13 -22.64
C ASP A 32 9.66 19.32 -22.42
N PHE A 33 10.49 19.73 -21.46
CA PHE A 33 11.72 19.05 -21.09
C PHE A 33 11.49 18.20 -19.84
N PRO A 34 11.98 16.96 -19.80
CA PRO A 34 11.89 16.14 -18.60
C PRO A 34 12.86 16.67 -17.53
N ILE A 35 12.62 16.31 -16.27
CA ILE A 35 13.40 16.79 -15.11
C ILE A 35 14.90 16.55 -15.25
N GLU A 36 15.30 15.45 -15.87
CA GLU A 36 16.70 15.12 -16.10
C GLU A 36 17.39 16.14 -17.02
N GLN A 37 16.64 16.91 -17.81
CA GLN A 37 17.17 17.91 -18.74
C GLN A 37 17.15 19.33 -18.17
N TRP A 38 16.05 19.77 -17.53
CA TRP A 38 15.97 21.15 -17.02
C TRP A 38 16.70 21.39 -15.70
N LEU A 39 17.12 20.33 -15.00
CA LEU A 39 17.99 20.50 -13.83
C LEU A 39 19.36 21.08 -14.19
N PHE A 40 19.87 20.76 -15.38
CA PHE A 40 21.22 21.10 -15.82
C PHE A 40 21.22 22.20 -16.89
N PRO A 41 22.37 22.88 -17.09
CA PRO A 41 22.52 23.83 -18.18
C PRO A 41 22.25 23.17 -19.53
N LEU A 42 21.39 23.79 -20.34
CA LEU A 42 21.07 23.33 -21.69
C LEU A 42 21.16 24.49 -22.69
N SER A 43 21.75 24.18 -23.84
CA SER A 43 21.84 25.07 -24.99
C SER A 43 21.49 24.29 -26.25
N SER A 44 20.23 24.34 -26.68
CA SER A 44 19.77 23.62 -27.87
C SER A 44 18.66 24.40 -28.58
N LYS A 45 18.68 24.41 -29.92
CA LYS A 45 17.64 24.99 -30.79
C LYS A 45 17.18 26.42 -30.39
N GLY A 46 18.11 27.28 -29.99
CA GLY A 46 17.80 28.68 -29.62
C GLY A 46 17.30 28.88 -28.19
N VAL A 47 17.11 27.81 -27.41
CA VAL A 47 16.83 27.88 -25.97
C VAL A 47 18.16 27.91 -25.21
N LYS A 48 18.32 28.91 -24.34
CA LYS A 48 19.42 29.02 -23.36
C LYS A 48 18.83 28.92 -21.97
N TRP A 49 19.22 27.90 -21.23
CA TRP A 49 18.81 27.71 -19.85
C TRP A 49 20.04 27.32 -19.04
N LYS A 50 20.32 28.05 -17.96
CA LYS A 50 21.59 27.97 -17.23
C LYS A 50 21.62 26.87 -16.16
N GLY A 51 20.59 26.04 -16.11
CA GLY A 51 20.39 25.04 -15.07
C GLY A 51 19.64 25.62 -13.88
N LEU A 52 19.04 24.72 -13.08
CA LEU A 52 18.09 25.10 -12.03
C LEU A 52 18.67 26.14 -11.07
N TYR A 53 19.89 25.92 -10.57
CA TYR A 53 20.50 26.81 -9.58
C TYR A 53 20.68 28.24 -10.10
N GLU A 54 21.25 28.43 -11.29
CA GLU A 54 21.56 29.76 -11.84
C GLU A 54 20.30 30.54 -12.23
N GLU A 55 19.26 29.84 -12.69
CA GLU A 55 17.96 30.44 -13.01
C GLU A 55 17.23 30.90 -11.74
N LEU A 56 17.21 30.05 -10.71
CA LEU A 56 16.62 30.40 -9.41
C LEU A 56 17.42 31.48 -8.67
N ARG A 57 18.75 31.47 -8.78
CA ARG A 57 19.61 32.54 -8.27
C ARG A 57 19.31 33.87 -8.95
N SER A 58 19.15 33.86 -10.26
CA SER A 58 18.77 35.06 -11.03
C SER A 58 17.35 35.52 -10.67
N PHE A 59 16.44 34.59 -10.42
CA PHE A 59 15.04 34.85 -10.09
C PHE A 59 14.85 35.42 -8.68
N THR A 60 15.57 34.89 -7.69
CA THR A 60 15.55 35.36 -6.30
C THR A 60 16.45 36.59 -6.07
N GLY A 61 17.44 36.79 -6.94
CA GLY A 61 18.48 37.80 -6.77
C GLY A 61 19.47 37.49 -5.63
N LYS A 62 19.40 36.30 -5.03
CA LYS A 62 20.26 35.88 -3.90
C LYS A 62 20.96 34.56 -4.20
N PRO A 63 22.22 34.38 -3.78
CA PRO A 63 22.95 33.13 -3.96
C PRO A 63 22.47 32.04 -3.01
N ASP A 64 21.98 32.40 -1.82
CA ASP A 64 21.49 31.50 -0.79
C ASP A 64 19.96 31.61 -0.64
N TYR A 65 19.29 30.47 -0.76
CA TYR A 65 17.84 30.38 -0.64
C TYR A 65 17.42 28.99 -0.18
N THR A 66 16.18 28.90 0.29
CA THR A 66 15.53 27.64 0.60
C THR A 66 14.65 27.27 -0.58
N LEU A 67 14.82 26.06 -1.11
CA LEU A 67 14.02 25.53 -2.21
C LEU A 67 13.03 24.52 -1.65
N LEU A 68 11.75 24.88 -1.64
CA LEU A 68 10.64 23.98 -1.38
C LEU A 68 10.26 23.26 -2.68
N PHE A 69 10.57 21.97 -2.78
CA PHE A 69 10.28 21.15 -3.95
C PHE A 69 9.17 20.15 -3.65
N GLU A 70 8.00 20.35 -4.27
CA GLU A 70 6.81 19.50 -4.15
C GLU A 70 6.71 18.59 -5.38
N SER A 71 7.12 17.33 -5.22
CA SER A 71 7.09 16.33 -6.29
C SER A 71 7.19 14.90 -5.75
N ASP A 72 7.30 13.90 -6.63
CA ASP A 72 7.58 12.51 -6.29
C ASP A 72 9.02 12.30 -5.77
N ALA A 73 9.25 11.20 -5.04
CA ALA A 73 10.52 10.91 -4.39
C ALA A 73 11.70 10.80 -5.38
N ALA A 74 11.47 10.24 -6.57
CA ALA A 74 12.53 10.11 -7.57
C ALA A 74 12.91 11.47 -8.15
N SER A 75 11.92 12.34 -8.41
CA SER A 75 12.16 13.73 -8.81
C SER A 75 12.89 14.53 -7.72
N PHE A 76 12.54 14.34 -6.45
CA PHE A 76 13.20 15.02 -5.32
C PHE A 76 14.69 14.64 -5.22
N GLU A 77 15.03 13.36 -5.32
CA GLU A 77 16.44 12.92 -5.29
C GLU A 77 17.24 13.44 -6.49
N MET A 78 16.62 13.61 -7.66
CA MET A 78 17.29 14.24 -8.81
C MET A 78 17.61 15.72 -8.57
N VAL A 79 16.69 16.49 -7.98
CA VAL A 79 16.93 17.89 -7.59
C VAL A 79 18.04 17.97 -6.54
N LYS A 80 17.99 17.09 -5.55
CA LYS A 80 19.01 16.97 -4.49
C LYS A 80 20.39 16.69 -5.08
N TYR A 81 20.48 15.78 -6.05
CA TYR A 81 21.72 15.50 -6.77
C TYR A 81 22.21 16.73 -7.55
N ALA A 82 21.33 17.41 -8.29
CA ALA A 82 21.69 18.59 -9.07
C ALA A 82 22.16 19.78 -8.21
N LEU A 83 21.68 19.88 -6.96
CA LEU A 83 21.99 20.98 -6.03
C LEU A 83 23.04 20.63 -4.97
N LYS A 84 23.64 19.43 -5.02
CA LYS A 84 24.55 18.93 -3.97
C LYS A 84 25.69 19.89 -3.61
N ASP A 85 26.26 20.56 -4.61
CA ASP A 85 27.39 21.49 -4.44
C ASP A 85 26.95 22.97 -4.41
N SER A 86 25.64 23.23 -4.31
CA SER A 86 25.06 24.58 -4.28
C SER A 86 24.72 25.02 -2.86
N PRO A 87 24.80 26.33 -2.53
CA PRO A 87 24.44 26.87 -1.22
C PRO A 87 22.91 26.99 -1.03
N VAL A 88 22.16 25.97 -1.44
CA VAL A 88 20.68 25.93 -1.42
C VAL A 88 20.21 24.90 -0.42
N ASN A 89 19.27 25.30 0.46
CA ASN A 89 18.62 24.37 1.37
C ASN A 89 17.40 23.76 0.67
N LEU A 90 17.48 22.52 0.21
CA LEU A 90 16.36 21.80 -0.40
C LEU A 90 15.45 21.21 0.68
N ILE A 91 14.16 21.57 0.67
CA ILE A 91 13.12 21.08 1.59
C ILE A 91 11.94 20.50 0.81
N SER A 92 11.25 19.52 1.42
CA SER A 92 10.02 18.93 0.89
C SER A 92 8.80 19.55 1.59
N SER A 93 7.63 19.52 0.95
CA SER A 93 6.36 20.03 1.52
C SER A 93 5.87 19.28 2.75
N ASN A 94 6.37 18.08 3.00
CA ASN A 94 5.95 17.26 4.13
C ASN A 94 7.13 16.95 5.05
N ASN A 95 7.74 17.99 5.66
CA ASN A 95 8.76 17.82 6.70
C ASN A 95 8.12 17.24 7.96
N THR A 96 7.96 15.92 7.95
CA THR A 96 7.26 15.14 8.97
C THR A 96 8.28 14.32 9.72
N VAL A 97 8.42 14.61 11.01
CA VAL A 97 9.24 13.85 11.94
C VAL A 97 8.32 12.87 12.64
N THR A 98 8.61 11.58 12.63
CA THR A 98 7.91 10.60 13.47
C THR A 98 8.84 10.13 14.56
N ILE A 99 8.45 10.32 15.82
CA ILE A 99 9.20 9.86 17.00
C ILE A 99 8.43 8.69 17.61
N LEU A 100 8.99 7.49 17.52
CA LEU A 100 8.53 6.31 18.24
C LEU A 100 9.39 6.16 19.51
N TYR A 101 8.74 6.24 20.66
CA TYR A 101 9.42 6.21 21.95
C TYR A 101 8.71 5.31 22.98
N SER A 102 9.49 4.48 23.66
CA SER A 102 9.07 3.63 24.78
C SER A 102 10.26 3.40 25.72
N GLU A 103 10.05 3.41 27.03
CA GLU A 103 11.09 3.05 28.02
C GLU A 103 11.07 1.56 28.41
N ASN A 104 9.98 0.84 28.12
CA ASN A 104 9.83 -0.56 28.50
C ASN A 104 9.18 -1.42 27.40
N PRO A 105 9.98 -2.07 26.53
CA PRO A 105 11.44 -1.98 26.45
C PRO A 105 11.89 -0.61 25.88
N PHE A 106 13.15 -0.24 26.13
CA PHE A 106 13.75 0.99 25.62
C PHE A 106 13.81 0.98 24.09
N VAL A 107 13.05 1.87 23.47
CA VAL A 107 12.97 2.07 22.02
C VAL A 107 12.93 3.56 21.76
N THR A 108 13.91 4.07 21.01
CA THR A 108 13.91 5.43 20.46
C THR A 108 14.15 5.31 18.98
N LYS A 109 13.14 5.60 18.16
CA LYS A 109 13.28 5.61 16.70
C LYS A 109 12.72 6.91 16.17
N ILE A 110 13.50 7.60 15.34
CA ILE A 110 13.11 8.86 14.74
C ILE A 110 13.22 8.70 13.23
N THR A 111 12.16 9.06 12.52
CA THR A 111 12.19 9.14 11.06
C THR A 111 11.84 10.55 10.61
N ILE A 112 12.50 11.01 9.56
CA ILE A 112 12.29 12.31 8.93
C ILE A 112 11.88 12.03 7.50
N ASN A 113 10.65 12.36 7.16
CA ASN A 113 10.06 12.10 5.84
C ASN A 113 10.13 10.62 5.44
N GLY A 114 10.03 9.72 6.44
CA GLY A 114 10.15 8.27 6.26
C GLY A 114 11.58 7.72 6.29
N HIS A 115 12.61 8.57 6.27
CA HIS A 115 14.01 8.13 6.37
C HIS A 115 14.47 8.04 7.82
N ALA A 116 15.26 7.02 8.16
CA ALA A 116 15.79 6.85 9.52
C ALA A 116 16.76 7.97 9.89
N PHE A 117 16.49 8.63 11.02
CA PHE A 117 17.40 9.55 11.66
C PHE A 117 18.34 8.77 12.60
N ASP A 118 19.62 9.14 12.63
CA ASP A 118 20.60 8.46 13.48
C ASP A 118 20.32 8.77 14.97
N THR A 119 19.76 7.77 15.64
CA THR A 119 19.39 7.79 17.06
C THR A 119 20.41 7.04 17.92
N THR A 120 21.52 6.55 17.37
CA THR A 120 22.52 5.77 18.12
C THR A 120 23.07 6.52 19.33
N ARG A 121 23.24 7.84 19.22
CA ARG A 121 23.70 8.74 20.30
C ARG A 121 22.74 8.82 21.48
N ILE A 122 21.47 8.52 21.27
CA ILE A 122 20.38 8.66 22.26
C ILE A 122 19.67 7.33 22.54
N GLN A 123 20.18 6.23 22.00
CA GLN A 123 19.62 4.91 22.24
C GLN A 123 19.76 4.53 23.72
N ASN A 124 18.71 3.96 24.30
CA ASN A 124 18.62 3.61 25.73
C ASN A 124 18.71 4.81 26.70
N ARG A 125 18.44 6.03 26.22
CA ARG A 125 18.30 7.22 27.06
C ARG A 125 16.83 7.61 27.22
N SER A 126 16.52 8.20 28.37
CA SER A 126 15.17 8.69 28.65
C SER A 126 14.89 10.00 27.90
N ILE A 127 13.62 10.29 27.62
CA ILE A 127 13.21 11.44 26.78
C ILE A 127 13.63 12.79 27.38
N ASP A 128 13.64 12.91 28.70
CA ASP A 128 14.17 14.04 29.45
C ASP A 128 15.68 14.27 29.24
N GLU A 129 16.45 13.21 28.98
CA GLU A 129 17.88 13.35 28.66
C GLU A 129 18.10 13.87 27.23
N TRP A 130 17.47 13.24 26.23
CA TRP A 130 17.77 13.55 24.82
C TRP A 130 16.96 14.72 24.23
N ILE A 131 15.94 15.21 24.93
CA ILE A 131 15.36 16.52 24.60
C ILE A 131 16.41 17.62 24.77
N ASN A 132 17.24 17.50 25.81
CA ASN A 132 18.24 18.50 26.18
C ASN A 132 19.59 18.24 25.50
N SER A 133 20.46 19.25 25.53
CA SER A 133 21.84 19.09 25.05
C SER A 133 22.63 18.17 25.98
N ILE A 134 23.31 17.17 25.42
CA ILE A 134 24.21 16.28 26.14
C ILE A 134 25.63 16.53 25.64
N GLN A 135 26.53 16.89 26.55
CA GLN A 135 27.96 17.00 26.29
C GLN A 135 28.74 16.16 27.30
N ILE A 136 29.09 14.94 26.90
CA ILE A 136 29.86 14.01 27.74
C ILE A 136 30.99 13.41 26.91
N ARG A 137 32.24 13.76 27.24
CA ARG A 137 33.44 13.32 26.51
C ARG A 137 33.29 13.61 25.00
N ASP A 138 33.26 12.56 24.17
CA ASP A 138 33.15 12.64 22.72
C ASP A 138 31.70 12.69 22.22
N LEU A 139 30.71 12.52 23.10
CA LEU A 139 29.30 12.59 22.73
C LEU A 139 28.83 14.06 22.75
N GLN A 140 28.51 14.55 21.55
CA GLN A 140 27.93 15.86 21.31
C GLN A 140 26.50 15.67 20.78
N TRP A 141 25.52 16.08 21.57
CA TRP A 141 24.12 16.07 21.22
C TRP A 141 23.51 17.42 21.57
N LYS A 142 22.91 18.12 20.60
CA LYS A 142 22.44 19.50 20.78
C LYS A 142 21.02 19.61 21.38
N GLY A 143 20.38 18.48 21.67
CA GLY A 143 18.95 18.40 21.96
C GLY A 143 18.16 18.13 20.69
N ILE A 144 17.05 17.39 20.82
CA ILE A 144 16.37 16.82 19.66
C ILE A 144 15.92 17.86 18.65
N PHE A 145 15.33 18.97 19.09
CA PHE A 145 14.80 19.97 18.18
C PHE A 145 15.89 20.67 17.37
N GLN A 146 17.08 20.85 17.97
CA GLN A 146 18.21 21.43 17.26
C GLN A 146 18.82 20.43 16.29
N GLU A 147 18.92 19.15 16.68
CA GLU A 147 19.41 18.08 15.79
C GLU A 147 18.46 17.88 14.58
N LEU A 148 17.15 17.94 14.80
CA LEU A 148 16.14 17.90 13.73
C LEU A 148 16.21 19.13 12.83
N THR A 149 16.34 20.33 13.41
CA THR A 149 16.49 21.57 12.63
C THR A 149 17.75 21.57 11.79
N ASP A 150 18.88 21.12 12.35
CA ASP A 150 20.15 21.01 11.65
C ASP A 150 20.08 19.99 10.51
N TYR A 151 19.34 18.87 10.71
CA TYR A 151 19.17 17.84 9.71
C TYR A 151 18.21 18.24 8.58
N ILE A 152 17.06 18.82 8.94
CA ILE A 152 16.00 19.23 7.99
C ILE A 152 16.40 20.53 7.28
N GLY A 153 17.23 21.37 7.92
CA GLY A 153 17.66 22.67 7.42
C GLY A 153 16.64 23.79 7.61
N THR A 154 15.56 23.54 8.37
CA THR A 154 14.51 24.49 8.75
C THR A 154 13.93 24.14 10.13
N ASP A 155 13.42 25.14 10.82
CA ASP A 155 12.72 25.05 12.11
C ASP A 155 11.20 24.83 11.96
N ILE A 156 10.73 24.65 10.71
CA ILE A 156 9.32 24.41 10.35
C ILE A 156 9.15 22.94 9.96
N TYR A 157 8.61 22.14 10.88
CA TYR A 157 8.30 20.72 10.69
C TYR A 157 7.22 20.26 11.68
N GLU A 158 6.53 19.18 11.33
CA GLU A 158 5.54 18.55 12.22
C GLU A 158 6.14 17.30 12.87
N VAL A 159 6.00 17.18 14.19
CA VAL A 159 6.40 16.00 14.96
C VAL A 159 5.18 15.14 15.27
N TYR A 160 5.15 13.93 14.76
CA TYR A 160 4.21 12.89 15.15
C TYR A 160 4.83 12.01 16.23
N PHE A 161 4.36 12.15 17.47
CA PHE A 161 4.83 11.36 18.59
C PHE A 161 4.00 10.08 18.76
N ILE A 162 4.67 8.93 18.86
CA ILE A 162 4.09 7.60 19.08
C ILE A 162 4.73 7.03 20.35
N GLY A 163 3.98 7.00 21.46
CA GLY A 163 4.49 6.57 22.76
C GLY A 163 3.51 6.92 23.89
N ASN A 164 3.92 6.70 25.14
CA ASN A 164 3.11 7.10 26.29
C ASN A 164 2.91 8.62 26.30
N LEU A 165 1.69 9.07 26.61
CA LEU A 165 1.31 10.49 26.59
C LEU A 165 2.12 11.32 27.59
N GLU A 166 2.55 10.72 28.69
CA GLU A 166 3.45 11.33 29.69
C GLU A 166 4.80 11.76 29.07
N PHE A 167 5.35 10.96 28.16
CA PHE A 167 6.58 11.28 27.44
C PHE A 167 6.37 12.34 26.36
N MET A 168 5.19 12.33 25.71
CA MET A 168 4.84 13.40 24.77
C MET A 168 4.81 14.75 25.48
N GLN A 169 4.28 14.81 26.71
CA GLN A 169 4.18 16.06 27.46
C GLN A 169 5.56 16.69 27.67
N LEU A 170 6.58 15.89 28.01
CA LEU A 170 7.96 16.36 28.14
C LEU A 170 8.49 16.96 26.82
N LEU A 171 8.10 16.38 25.69
CA LEU A 171 8.47 16.86 24.36
C LEU A 171 7.75 18.17 23.99
N ILE A 172 6.46 18.29 24.34
CA ILE A 172 5.66 19.52 24.15
C ILE A 172 6.19 20.65 25.01
N ASP A 173 6.48 20.40 26.28
CA ASP A 173 6.94 21.40 27.24
C ASP A 173 8.29 22.03 26.82
N SER A 174 9.06 21.31 26.01
CA SER A 174 10.37 21.74 25.50
C SER A 174 10.35 22.11 24.00
N CYS A 175 9.16 22.16 23.39
CA CYS A 175 8.99 22.36 21.95
C CYS A 175 9.16 23.84 21.54
N PRO A 176 9.93 24.15 20.49
CA PRO A 176 9.97 25.50 19.91
C PRO A 176 8.61 25.91 19.33
N ASN A 177 8.29 27.22 19.38
CA ASN A 177 7.04 27.78 18.85
C ASN A 177 6.80 27.55 17.35
N SER A 178 7.83 27.13 16.60
CA SER A 178 7.79 26.89 15.15
C SER A 178 7.50 25.43 14.78
N VAL A 179 7.39 24.54 15.77
CA VAL A 179 7.23 23.09 15.60
C VAL A 179 5.92 22.66 16.23
N ASP A 180 5.09 21.93 15.48
CA ASP A 180 3.85 21.35 15.98
C ASP A 180 4.08 19.89 16.41
N VAL A 181 3.66 19.53 17.63
CA VAL A 181 3.73 18.16 18.14
C VAL A 181 2.32 17.57 18.22
N LEU A 182 2.10 16.49 17.48
CA LEU A 182 0.82 15.80 17.37
C LEU A 182 0.90 14.38 17.96
N TYR A 183 -0.04 14.05 18.85
CA TYR A 183 -0.13 12.73 19.46
C TYR A 183 -0.66 11.66 18.49
N ARG A 184 -0.05 10.47 18.49
CA ARG A 184 -0.60 9.26 17.88
C ARG A 184 -0.74 8.15 18.93
N ASP A 185 -1.94 7.59 19.02
CA ASP A 185 -2.40 6.68 20.08
C ASP A 185 -1.63 5.33 20.20
N THR A 186 -1.48 4.85 21.43
CA THR A 186 -0.58 3.76 21.90
C THR A 186 -1.04 2.33 21.60
N GLU A 187 -2.25 2.12 21.08
CA GLU A 187 -2.72 0.78 20.68
C GLU A 187 -1.88 0.15 19.54
N ILE A 188 -1.03 0.96 18.87
CA ILE A 188 -0.03 0.50 17.90
C ILE A 188 1.20 -0.15 18.60
N ALA A 189 1.54 0.28 19.83
CA ALA A 189 2.69 -0.25 20.59
C ALA A 189 2.37 -1.54 21.36
N LYS A 190 1.11 -1.74 21.80
CA LYS A 190 0.69 -2.98 22.49
C LYS A 190 0.68 -4.23 21.59
N MET A 191 0.69 -4.07 20.27
CA MET A 191 0.82 -5.19 19.35
C MET A 191 2.26 -5.71 19.20
N GLN A 192 3.29 -4.99 19.67
CA GLN A 192 4.70 -5.43 19.56
C GLN A 192 5.18 -6.28 20.76
N ASN A 193 4.56 -6.18 21.94
CA ASN A 193 5.09 -6.80 23.18
C ASN A 193 4.39 -8.09 23.64
N LYS A 194 3.53 -8.72 22.82
CA LYS A 194 2.77 -9.94 23.21
C LYS A 194 3.31 -11.26 22.64
N SER A 195 4.61 -11.34 22.34
CA SER A 195 5.27 -12.57 21.84
C SER A 195 6.19 -13.28 22.85
N ASN A 196 6.51 -12.68 23.99
CA ASN A 196 7.43 -13.28 24.97
C ASN A 196 6.70 -13.67 26.26
N HIS A 197 5.84 -14.69 26.19
CA HIS A 197 5.62 -15.67 27.26
C HIS A 197 4.48 -16.62 26.87
N ILE A 198 4.83 -17.74 26.23
CA ILE A 198 4.11 -19.00 26.48
C ILE A 198 5.16 -20.04 26.83
N GLN A 199 5.09 -20.47 28.09
CA GLN A 199 5.93 -21.47 28.69
C GLN A 199 5.75 -22.83 28.02
N VAL A 200 6.89 -23.49 27.87
CA VAL A 200 7.06 -24.88 27.48
C VAL A 200 6.33 -25.78 28.48
N ALA A 201 5.42 -26.61 27.97
CA ALA A 201 4.99 -27.84 28.64
C ALA A 201 5.25 -29.03 27.70
N SER A 202 5.88 -30.04 28.28
CA SER A 202 6.64 -31.12 27.67
C SER A 202 5.83 -32.40 27.40
N ASN A 203 5.98 -32.96 26.17
CA ASN A 203 6.08 -34.39 25.76
C ASN A 203 4.98 -35.43 26.15
N PRO A 204 4.93 -36.68 25.56
CA PRO A 204 5.83 -37.32 24.58
C PRO A 204 5.17 -38.14 23.40
N VAL A 205 5.96 -38.28 22.32
CA VAL A 205 6.32 -39.50 21.54
C VAL A 205 5.26 -40.54 21.16
N SER A 206 5.10 -40.76 19.84
CA SER A 206 5.21 -42.10 19.23
C SER A 206 5.70 -42.01 17.77
N LYS A 207 6.74 -42.79 17.46
CA LYS A 207 7.32 -43.16 16.16
C LYS A 207 7.33 -44.72 16.14
N PRO A 208 7.78 -45.45 15.09
CA PRO A 208 8.02 -45.12 13.67
C PRO A 208 7.55 -46.25 12.70
N ALA A 209 7.70 -46.04 11.38
CA ALA A 209 8.10 -47.07 10.38
C ALA A 209 8.39 -46.33 9.04
N GLU A 210 9.66 -46.21 8.62
CA GLU A 210 10.35 -47.04 7.61
C GLU A 210 9.86 -46.75 6.17
N SER A 211 10.66 -46.56 5.12
CA SER A 211 12.11 -46.60 4.89
C SER A 211 12.39 -46.05 3.48
N ASN A 212 13.53 -45.36 3.30
CA ASN A 212 14.49 -45.38 2.16
C ASN A 212 13.98 -45.30 0.70
N SER A 213 14.63 -44.67 -0.28
CA SER A 213 15.82 -43.81 -0.44
C SER A 213 15.99 -43.63 -1.96
N ASN A 214 16.20 -42.41 -2.46
CA ASN A 214 17.22 -42.02 -3.45
C ASN A 214 16.86 -40.82 -4.33
N GLN A 215 17.90 -40.00 -4.54
CA GLN A 215 18.02 -38.73 -5.26
C GLN A 215 17.85 -38.83 -6.78
N TYR A 216 17.39 -37.72 -7.40
CA TYR A 216 18.06 -36.84 -8.40
C TYR A 216 16.94 -36.03 -9.12
N VAL A 217 16.83 -34.70 -8.91
CA VAL A 217 17.35 -33.58 -9.74
C VAL A 217 16.59 -33.33 -11.07
N VAL A 218 15.98 -32.13 -11.14
CA VAL A 218 15.65 -31.25 -12.29
C VAL A 218 14.47 -31.63 -13.21
N SER A 219 13.41 -30.81 -13.19
CA SER A 219 12.97 -29.98 -14.34
C SER A 219 11.60 -29.36 -14.06
N GLY A 220 11.56 -28.03 -14.00
CA GLY A 220 10.31 -27.29 -14.06
C GLY A 220 9.80 -27.24 -15.49
N SER A 221 8.56 -27.66 -15.73
CA SER A 221 7.73 -27.22 -16.88
C SER A 221 6.33 -27.86 -16.95
N GLU A 222 5.94 -28.80 -16.09
CA GLU A 222 4.68 -29.54 -16.32
C GLU A 222 3.43 -28.98 -15.61
N ALA A 223 3.57 -28.10 -14.62
CA ALA A 223 2.41 -27.47 -13.96
C ALA A 223 1.73 -26.38 -14.81
N SER A 224 2.43 -25.78 -15.78
CA SER A 224 1.88 -24.72 -16.64
C SER A 224 1.11 -25.24 -17.86
N GLN A 225 1.33 -26.49 -18.29
CA GLN A 225 0.65 -27.05 -19.46
C GLN A 225 -0.76 -27.59 -19.16
N SER A 226 -1.04 -27.95 -17.90
CA SER A 226 -2.38 -28.40 -17.48
C SER A 226 -3.40 -27.26 -17.47
N ILE A 227 -2.99 -26.05 -17.07
CA ILE A 227 -3.90 -24.90 -16.89
C ILE A 227 -4.30 -24.28 -18.24
N SER A 228 -3.37 -24.20 -19.22
CA SER A 228 -3.66 -23.63 -20.54
C SER A 228 -4.61 -24.50 -21.37
N HIS A 229 -4.53 -25.83 -21.22
CA HIS A 229 -5.40 -26.78 -21.92
C HIS A 229 -6.83 -26.82 -21.34
N ILE A 230 -6.97 -26.58 -20.03
CA ILE A 230 -8.27 -26.45 -19.37
C ILE A 230 -8.91 -25.09 -19.70
N ALA A 231 -8.12 -24.02 -19.71
CA ALA A 231 -8.57 -22.68 -20.08
C ALA A 231 -9.04 -22.60 -21.55
N SER A 232 -8.30 -23.19 -22.50
CA SER A 232 -8.68 -23.19 -23.92
C SER A 232 -9.96 -23.98 -24.18
N LYS A 233 -10.16 -25.10 -23.46
CA LYS A 233 -11.38 -25.90 -23.54
C LYS A 233 -12.57 -25.13 -22.94
N ALA A 234 -12.39 -24.44 -21.82
CA ALA A 234 -13.42 -23.58 -21.24
C ALA A 234 -13.81 -22.42 -22.18
N VAL A 235 -12.83 -21.75 -22.81
CA VAL A 235 -13.05 -20.66 -23.76
C VAL A 235 -13.78 -21.13 -25.03
N ASN A 236 -13.44 -22.30 -25.56
CA ASN A 236 -14.13 -22.86 -26.73
C ASN A 236 -15.57 -23.30 -26.41
N THR A 237 -15.82 -23.74 -25.17
CA THR A 237 -17.16 -24.06 -24.67
C THR A 237 -18.00 -22.80 -24.44
N LEU A 238 -17.38 -21.71 -23.97
CA LEU A 238 -18.01 -20.39 -23.83
C LEU A 238 -18.41 -19.79 -25.18
N LYS A 239 -17.55 -19.93 -26.20
CA LYS A 239 -17.81 -19.42 -27.56
C LYS A 239 -18.98 -20.13 -28.24
N SER A 240 -19.18 -21.42 -27.97
CA SER A 240 -20.28 -22.21 -28.52
C SER A 240 -21.60 -22.04 -27.75
N ALA A 241 -21.55 -21.80 -26.44
CA ALA A 241 -22.75 -21.57 -25.61
C ALA A 241 -23.30 -20.12 -25.68
N ALA A 242 -22.52 -19.16 -26.18
CA ALA A 242 -22.98 -17.80 -26.41
C ALA A 242 -23.99 -17.68 -27.57
N ALA A 243 -23.99 -18.64 -28.50
CA ALA A 243 -24.74 -18.58 -29.77
C ALA A 243 -26.23 -19.02 -29.71
N ALA A 244 -26.75 -19.50 -28.58
CA ALA A 244 -28.14 -19.96 -28.46
C ALA A 244 -29.05 -18.99 -27.68
N GLN A 245 -30.23 -18.69 -28.25
CA GLN A 245 -31.44 -18.07 -27.65
C GLN A 245 -32.52 -19.16 -27.50
N PRO A 246 -33.56 -19.06 -26.63
CA PRO A 246 -34.02 -17.90 -25.86
C PRO A 246 -34.08 -18.11 -24.32
N HIS A 247 -34.63 -17.07 -23.72
CA HIS A 247 -34.81 -16.60 -22.33
C HIS A 247 -35.21 -17.53 -21.16
N ASP A 248 -35.09 -18.85 -21.24
CA ASP A 248 -35.55 -19.73 -20.15
C ASP A 248 -34.42 -20.11 -19.19
N GLU A 249 -34.56 -19.67 -17.94
CA GLU A 249 -33.71 -20.07 -16.83
C GLU A 249 -33.84 -21.60 -16.62
N ASN A 250 -32.81 -22.37 -16.95
CA ASN A 250 -32.85 -23.82 -16.81
C ASN A 250 -32.21 -24.28 -15.49
N PHE A 251 -33.06 -24.47 -14.49
CA PHE A 251 -32.64 -24.95 -13.17
C PHE A 251 -32.52 -26.48 -13.07
N GLU A 252 -32.96 -27.24 -14.07
CA GLU A 252 -33.03 -28.72 -13.98
C GLU A 252 -31.65 -29.38 -13.89
N ASN A 253 -30.63 -28.72 -14.41
CA ASN A 253 -29.25 -29.22 -14.39
C ASN A 253 -28.52 -28.99 -13.06
N ILE A 254 -29.16 -28.36 -12.08
CA ILE A 254 -28.58 -28.10 -10.76
C ILE A 254 -28.90 -29.27 -9.81
N PRO A 255 -27.89 -29.96 -9.24
CA PRO A 255 -28.09 -31.13 -8.38
C PRO A 255 -28.53 -30.75 -6.94
N ILE A 256 -29.50 -29.85 -6.79
CA ILE A 256 -30.06 -29.40 -5.51
C ILE A 256 -31.51 -29.86 -5.39
N LYS A 257 -31.80 -30.68 -4.37
CA LYS A 257 -33.14 -31.24 -4.12
C LYS A 257 -34.17 -30.17 -3.72
N ASN A 258 -33.75 -29.18 -2.92
CA ASN A 258 -34.65 -28.14 -2.44
C ASN A 258 -34.95 -27.12 -3.55
N LYS A 259 -36.23 -27.04 -3.97
CA LYS A 259 -36.72 -26.12 -5.01
C LYS A 259 -36.46 -24.65 -4.69
N PHE A 260 -36.61 -24.25 -3.43
CA PHE A 260 -36.36 -22.87 -3.01
C PHE A 260 -34.87 -22.50 -3.17
N VAL A 261 -33.98 -23.34 -2.62
CA VAL A 261 -32.52 -23.13 -2.71
C VAL A 261 -32.08 -23.12 -4.17
N ARG A 262 -32.62 -24.03 -4.99
CA ARG A 262 -32.29 -24.13 -6.41
C ARG A 262 -32.68 -22.88 -7.19
N ASN A 263 -33.85 -22.31 -6.92
CA ASN A 263 -34.33 -21.11 -7.62
C ASN A 263 -33.62 -19.83 -7.17
N HIS A 264 -33.10 -19.79 -5.95
CA HIS A 264 -32.41 -18.62 -5.39
C HIS A 264 -30.89 -18.79 -5.25
N ILE A 265 -30.31 -19.83 -5.85
CA ILE A 265 -28.92 -20.23 -5.62
C ILE A 265 -27.92 -19.11 -5.93
N MET A 266 -28.12 -18.33 -7.00
CA MET A 266 -27.24 -17.21 -7.37
C MET A 266 -27.27 -16.09 -6.33
N THR A 267 -28.47 -15.78 -5.81
CA THR A 267 -28.65 -14.78 -4.74
C THR A 267 -28.03 -15.28 -3.44
N ILE A 268 -28.22 -16.56 -3.11
CA ILE A 268 -27.60 -17.18 -1.93
C ILE A 268 -26.07 -17.12 -2.03
N CYS A 269 -25.49 -17.51 -3.17
CA CYS A 269 -24.05 -17.38 -3.41
C CYS A 269 -23.56 -15.94 -3.24
N SER A 270 -24.29 -14.96 -3.79
CA SER A 270 -23.93 -13.54 -3.71
C SER A 270 -23.99 -12.98 -2.28
N ILE A 271 -24.99 -13.41 -1.49
CA ILE A 271 -25.07 -13.07 -0.06
C ILE A 271 -23.89 -13.68 0.70
N ILE A 272 -23.55 -14.94 0.41
CA ILE A 272 -22.38 -15.60 1.00
C ILE A 272 -21.09 -14.87 0.63
N THR A 273 -20.94 -14.44 -0.63
CA THR A 273 -19.79 -13.62 -1.06
C THR A 273 -19.67 -12.35 -0.24
N LEU A 274 -20.77 -11.63 -0.02
CA LEU A 274 -20.80 -10.42 0.82
C LEU A 274 -20.33 -10.72 2.24
N VAL A 275 -20.76 -11.83 2.85
CA VAL A 275 -20.28 -12.24 4.18
C VAL A 275 -18.77 -12.52 4.16
N PHE A 276 -18.25 -13.16 3.12
CA PHE A 276 -16.81 -13.44 3.00
C PHE A 276 -15.95 -12.19 2.85
N THR A 277 -16.50 -11.05 2.40
CA THR A 277 -15.75 -9.77 2.34
C THR A 277 -15.27 -9.29 3.72
N PHE A 278 -15.88 -9.76 4.80
CA PHE A 278 -15.49 -9.44 6.18
C PHE A 278 -14.36 -10.35 6.71
N PHE A 279 -14.05 -11.45 6.01
CA PHE A 279 -13.02 -12.40 6.45
C PHE A 279 -11.61 -11.90 6.10
N PRO A 280 -10.57 -12.42 6.76
CA PRO A 280 -9.17 -12.12 6.44
C PRO A 280 -8.86 -12.32 4.95
N PHE A 281 -8.67 -11.23 4.20
CA PHE A 281 -8.44 -11.26 2.76
C PHE A 281 -6.96 -11.44 2.45
N ALA A 282 -6.11 -10.61 3.04
CA ALA A 282 -4.67 -10.70 2.90
C ALA A 282 -3.99 -10.27 4.19
N SER A 283 -2.79 -10.78 4.40
CA SER A 283 -1.95 -10.37 5.51
C SER A 283 -0.56 -9.98 5.04
N PHE A 284 0.01 -8.98 5.68
CA PHE A 284 1.28 -8.38 5.33
C PHE A 284 2.15 -8.31 6.58
N TYR A 285 3.42 -8.66 6.44
CA TYR A 285 4.41 -8.48 7.50
C TYR A 285 5.78 -8.16 6.91
N ALA A 286 6.54 -7.35 7.64
CA ALA A 286 7.93 -7.06 7.35
C ALA A 286 8.81 -8.24 7.82
N LYS A 287 9.80 -8.64 7.02
CA LYS A 287 10.81 -9.60 7.44
C LYS A 287 12.22 -9.04 7.22
N SER A 288 12.98 -8.89 8.30
CA SER A 288 14.42 -8.59 8.30
C SER A 288 15.21 -9.90 8.46
N ALA A 289 16.54 -9.82 8.38
CA ALA A 289 17.45 -10.96 8.53
C ALA A 289 17.28 -11.67 9.89
N GLU A 290 16.94 -10.92 10.95
CA GLU A 290 16.88 -11.44 12.33
C GLU A 290 15.45 -11.45 12.90
N ASP A 291 14.51 -10.67 12.35
CA ASP A 291 13.16 -10.51 12.93
C ASP A 291 12.02 -10.53 11.91
N THR A 292 10.86 -11.03 12.37
CA THR A 292 9.57 -10.92 11.66
C THR A 292 8.68 -9.91 12.37
N GLY A 293 8.34 -8.83 11.65
CA GLY A 293 7.42 -7.82 12.11
C GLY A 293 5.97 -8.32 12.20
N ASN A 294 5.11 -7.49 12.79
CA ASN A 294 3.73 -7.84 13.03
C ASN A 294 2.94 -8.09 11.75
N ARG A 295 2.07 -9.10 11.82
CA ARG A 295 1.17 -9.47 10.74
C ARG A 295 -0.07 -8.58 10.76
N ILE A 296 -0.11 -7.61 9.85
CA ILE A 296 -1.31 -6.81 9.61
C ILE A 296 -2.22 -7.60 8.69
N THR A 297 -3.49 -7.72 9.04
CA THR A 297 -4.47 -8.48 8.27
C THR A 297 -5.58 -7.55 7.82
N ALA A 298 -5.78 -7.47 6.51
CA ALA A 298 -6.85 -6.69 5.91
C ALA A 298 -7.96 -7.63 5.42
N SER A 299 -9.22 -7.27 5.68
CA SER A 299 -10.39 -7.79 4.97
C SER A 299 -10.75 -6.88 3.80
N VAL A 300 -11.55 -7.36 2.84
CA VAL A 300 -12.01 -6.53 1.72
C VAL A 300 -12.85 -5.35 2.23
N PHE A 301 -13.67 -5.57 3.27
CA PHE A 301 -14.40 -4.47 3.92
C PHE A 301 -13.46 -3.42 4.51
N SER A 302 -12.39 -3.85 5.22
CA SER A 302 -11.41 -2.92 5.78
C SER A 302 -10.69 -2.12 4.69
N THR A 303 -10.46 -2.69 3.51
CA THR A 303 -9.83 -1.95 2.40
C THR A 303 -10.72 -0.89 1.78
N LEU A 304 -12.04 -0.99 1.95
CA LEU A 304 -13.00 -0.03 1.42
C LEU A 304 -13.19 1.17 2.36
N VAL A 305 -13.21 0.90 3.67
CA VAL A 305 -13.40 1.92 4.71
C VAL A 305 -12.08 2.54 5.16
N GLY A 306 -10.98 1.84 4.94
CA GLY A 306 -9.63 2.16 5.42
C GLY A 306 -9.17 1.13 6.44
N ILE A 307 -7.96 0.62 6.24
CA ILE A 307 -7.34 -0.39 7.11
C ILE A 307 -6.96 0.31 8.42
N LYS A 308 -7.65 0.01 9.51
CA LYS A 308 -7.49 0.72 10.79
C LYS A 308 -6.06 0.63 11.34
N GLU A 309 -5.36 -0.45 10.98
CA GLU A 309 -3.98 -0.73 11.33
C GLU A 309 -2.99 0.14 10.53
N LEU A 310 -3.40 0.70 9.38
CA LEU A 310 -2.62 1.61 8.55
C LEU A 310 -3.17 3.05 8.68
N LYS A 311 -2.82 3.78 9.74
CA LYS A 311 -3.36 5.14 9.99
C LYS A 311 -2.66 6.28 9.22
N LEU A 312 -2.07 6.01 8.05
CA LEU A 312 -1.33 6.97 7.22
C LEU A 312 -1.98 7.09 5.84
N GLY A 313 -2.31 8.33 5.42
CA GLY A 313 -2.82 8.63 4.07
C GLY A 313 -4.22 8.08 3.75
N ASP A 314 -4.67 8.25 2.51
CA ASP A 314 -5.83 7.52 2.00
C ASP A 314 -5.38 6.09 1.68
N ASN A 315 -5.73 5.17 2.56
CA ASN A 315 -5.36 3.76 2.51
C ASN A 315 -6.50 2.87 1.99
N LYS A 316 -7.45 3.50 1.28
CA LYS A 316 -8.59 2.83 0.68
C LYS A 316 -8.21 2.32 -0.70
N SER A 317 -8.58 1.08 -0.98
CA SER A 317 -8.52 0.55 -2.32
C SER A 317 -9.84 0.83 -3.03
N ILE A 318 -9.83 1.72 -4.02
CA ILE A 318 -11.02 1.99 -4.85
C ILE A 318 -11.49 0.70 -5.55
N PHE A 319 -10.57 -0.22 -5.87
CA PHE A 319 -10.88 -1.48 -6.54
C PHE A 319 -11.64 -2.48 -5.64
N SER A 320 -11.54 -2.34 -4.32
CA SER A 320 -12.35 -3.14 -3.38
C SER A 320 -13.85 -2.92 -3.55
N ILE A 321 -14.27 -1.77 -4.11
CA ILE A 321 -15.67 -1.47 -4.39
C ILE A 321 -16.27 -2.43 -5.43
N LEU A 322 -15.46 -2.93 -6.37
CA LEU A 322 -15.91 -3.87 -7.39
C LEU A 322 -16.30 -5.20 -6.76
N ILE A 323 -15.58 -5.64 -5.73
CA ILE A 323 -15.85 -6.88 -5.00
C ILE A 323 -17.19 -6.79 -4.25
N PHE A 324 -17.61 -5.59 -3.82
CA PHE A 324 -18.92 -5.34 -3.20
C PHE A 324 -20.04 -5.15 -4.22
N LEU A 325 -19.79 -4.42 -5.31
CA LEU A 325 -20.82 -4.09 -6.30
C LEU A 325 -21.28 -5.31 -7.09
N VAL A 326 -20.37 -6.25 -7.40
CA VAL A 326 -20.71 -7.47 -8.15
C VAL A 326 -21.81 -8.31 -7.48
N PRO A 327 -21.68 -8.76 -6.21
CA PRO A 327 -22.74 -9.53 -5.56
C PRO A 327 -24.03 -8.72 -5.37
N ILE A 328 -23.94 -7.41 -5.11
CA ILE A 328 -25.12 -6.53 -5.04
C ILE A 328 -25.86 -6.50 -6.39
N LEU A 329 -25.14 -6.37 -7.48
CA LEU A 329 -25.71 -6.33 -8.83
C LEU A 329 -26.37 -7.67 -9.19
N ILE A 330 -25.80 -8.81 -8.80
CA ILE A 330 -26.41 -10.14 -8.99
C ILE A 330 -27.69 -10.30 -8.15
N ILE A 331 -27.71 -9.79 -6.91
CA ILE A 331 -28.92 -9.77 -6.08
C ILE A 331 -30.00 -8.93 -6.76
N ILE A 332 -29.70 -7.67 -7.11
CA ILE A 332 -30.64 -6.73 -7.73
C ILE A 332 -31.22 -7.31 -9.03
N MET A 333 -30.38 -7.90 -9.87
CA MET A 333 -30.78 -8.52 -11.12
C MET A 333 -31.83 -9.63 -10.91
N ASN A 334 -31.82 -10.32 -9.77
CA ASN A 334 -32.80 -11.37 -9.49
C ASN A 334 -34.20 -10.81 -9.13
N TYR A 335 -34.29 -9.54 -8.74
CA TYR A 335 -35.55 -8.91 -8.30
C TYR A 335 -36.08 -7.81 -9.25
N ILE A 336 -35.23 -7.21 -10.09
CA ILE A 336 -35.61 -6.12 -11.01
C ILE A 336 -35.95 -6.67 -12.41
N LYS A 337 -37.24 -6.65 -12.77
CA LYS A 337 -37.76 -7.13 -14.08
C LYS A 337 -37.06 -6.51 -15.32
N PRO A 338 -36.78 -5.20 -15.40
CA PRO A 338 -36.07 -4.59 -16.52
C PRO A 338 -34.70 -5.19 -16.85
N LEU A 339 -33.98 -5.71 -15.84
CA LEU A 339 -32.63 -6.29 -16.01
C LEU A 339 -32.67 -7.72 -16.58
N GLY A 340 -33.86 -8.29 -16.76
CA GLY A 340 -34.08 -9.64 -17.29
C GLY A 340 -33.30 -9.93 -18.58
N LYS A 341 -33.29 -8.97 -19.53
CA LYS A 341 -32.65 -9.12 -20.85
C LYS A 341 -31.12 -9.31 -20.78
N TYR A 342 -30.51 -8.85 -19.70
CA TYR A 342 -29.06 -8.89 -19.51
C TYR A 342 -28.62 -10.00 -18.56
N LYS A 343 -29.56 -10.78 -17.99
CA LYS A 343 -29.29 -11.80 -16.97
C LYS A 343 -28.21 -12.79 -17.39
N LYS A 344 -28.28 -13.29 -18.62
CA LYS A 344 -27.30 -14.24 -19.20
C LYS A 344 -25.87 -13.70 -19.16
N TYR A 345 -25.68 -12.44 -19.54
CA TYR A 345 -24.36 -11.80 -19.59
C TYR A 345 -23.87 -11.42 -18.20
N ILE A 346 -24.75 -10.90 -17.35
CA ILE A 346 -24.40 -10.47 -15.99
C ILE A 346 -24.05 -11.67 -15.11
N ALA A 347 -24.80 -12.78 -15.20
CA ALA A 347 -24.61 -13.97 -14.37
C ALA A 347 -23.23 -14.62 -14.53
N VAL A 348 -22.57 -14.40 -15.67
CA VAL A 348 -21.23 -14.93 -15.96
C VAL A 348 -20.17 -13.81 -15.95
N GLY A 349 -20.48 -12.67 -16.56
CA GLY A 349 -19.55 -11.54 -16.69
C GLY A 349 -19.27 -10.82 -15.37
N ALA A 350 -20.28 -10.60 -14.53
CA ALA A 350 -20.08 -9.88 -13.27
C ALA A 350 -19.15 -10.65 -12.30
N PRO A 351 -19.30 -11.97 -12.08
CA PRO A 351 -18.34 -12.75 -11.29
C PRO A 351 -16.91 -12.69 -11.85
N ILE A 352 -16.72 -12.71 -13.18
CA ILE A 352 -15.38 -12.58 -13.80
C ILE A 352 -14.77 -11.21 -13.46
N ILE A 353 -15.55 -10.13 -13.54
CA ILE A 353 -15.12 -8.79 -13.11
C ILE A 353 -14.79 -8.79 -11.62
N GLY A 354 -15.56 -9.52 -10.79
CA GLY A 354 -15.28 -9.71 -9.37
C GLY A 354 -13.92 -10.37 -9.11
N ILE A 355 -13.57 -11.43 -9.87
CA ILE A 355 -12.27 -12.10 -9.79
C ILE A 355 -11.13 -11.15 -10.19
N ILE A 356 -11.31 -10.37 -11.26
CA ILE A 356 -10.31 -9.37 -11.67
C ILE A 356 -10.14 -8.32 -10.58
N GLY A 357 -11.25 -7.80 -10.04
CA GLY A 357 -11.24 -6.84 -8.94
C GLY A 357 -10.55 -7.39 -7.69
N GLU A 358 -10.73 -8.68 -7.40
CA GLU A 358 -10.06 -9.37 -6.29
C GLU A 358 -8.53 -9.38 -6.45
N VAL A 359 -8.03 -9.78 -7.62
CA VAL A 359 -6.59 -9.81 -7.91
C VAL A 359 -6.00 -8.40 -7.88
N VAL A 360 -6.68 -7.43 -8.50
CA VAL A 360 -6.23 -6.03 -8.53
C VAL A 360 -6.21 -5.45 -7.11
N THR A 361 -7.24 -5.70 -6.30
CA THR A 361 -7.29 -5.25 -4.89
C THR A 361 -6.12 -5.81 -4.09
N PHE A 362 -5.74 -7.09 -4.29
CA PHE A 362 -4.57 -7.66 -3.64
C PHE A 362 -3.25 -7.01 -4.07
N ILE A 363 -3.08 -6.70 -5.37
CA ILE A 363 -1.89 -6.03 -5.88
C ILE A 363 -1.80 -4.60 -5.32
N ASP A 364 -2.92 -3.88 -5.31
CA ASP A 364 -3.04 -2.53 -4.78
C ASP A 364 -2.69 -2.47 -3.29
N LEU A 365 -3.26 -3.38 -2.49
CA LEU A 365 -2.87 -3.62 -1.10
C LEU A 365 -1.36 -3.86 -0.96
N LYS A 366 -0.79 -4.76 -1.77
CA LYS A 366 0.64 -5.08 -1.68
C LYS A 366 1.48 -3.84 -1.96
N HIS A 367 1.13 -3.05 -2.97
CA HIS A 367 1.84 -1.81 -3.29
C HIS A 367 1.71 -0.79 -2.15
N LEU A 368 0.51 -0.61 -1.61
CA LEU A 368 0.25 0.22 -0.44
C LEU A 368 1.11 -0.20 0.76
N PHE A 369 1.23 -1.50 1.05
CA PHE A 369 2.10 -1.97 2.14
C PHE A 369 3.60 -1.83 1.80
N GLN A 370 4.00 -1.86 0.53
CA GLN A 370 5.40 -1.62 0.13
C GLN A 370 5.81 -0.17 0.35
N THR A 371 4.94 0.79 0.04
CA THR A 371 5.22 2.21 0.31
C THR A 371 5.33 2.52 1.80
N PHE A 372 4.79 1.66 2.68
CA PHE A 372 4.94 1.78 4.12
C PHE A 372 6.18 1.07 4.70
N ILE A 373 6.84 0.16 3.97
CA ILE A 373 7.95 -0.69 4.46
C ILE A 373 9.27 -0.30 3.79
N ILE A 374 9.47 1.00 3.49
CA ILE A 374 10.68 1.51 2.83
C ILE A 374 11.85 1.56 3.84
N GLU A 375 12.34 0.40 4.28
CA GLU A 375 13.63 0.24 4.96
C GLU A 375 14.52 -0.67 4.10
N ASP A 376 15.75 -0.23 3.83
CA ASP A 376 16.74 -1.04 3.13
C ASP A 376 17.02 -2.34 3.92
N GLY A 377 16.84 -3.49 3.26
CA GLY A 377 17.04 -4.82 3.86
C GLY A 377 15.78 -5.50 4.39
N VAL A 378 14.64 -4.80 4.49
CA VAL A 378 13.37 -5.37 4.96
C VAL A 378 12.52 -5.86 3.79
N LYS A 379 12.26 -7.17 3.74
CA LYS A 379 11.40 -7.77 2.70
C LYS A 379 9.96 -7.84 3.19
N LEU A 380 9.05 -7.14 2.50
CA LEU A 380 7.62 -7.36 2.69
C LEU A 380 7.24 -8.78 2.25
N LYS A 381 6.62 -9.52 3.16
CA LYS A 381 5.99 -10.81 2.90
C LYS A 381 4.47 -10.63 2.91
N SER A 382 3.82 -11.11 1.85
CA SER A 382 2.37 -11.16 1.72
C SER A 382 1.87 -12.60 1.82
N ILE A 383 0.84 -12.84 2.63
CA ILE A 383 0.13 -14.12 2.74
C ILE A 383 -1.33 -13.87 2.33
N LEU A 384 -1.85 -14.71 1.42
CA LEU A 384 -3.28 -14.70 1.10
C LEU A 384 -4.07 -15.28 2.26
N GLY A 385 -5.11 -14.57 2.69
CA GLY A 385 -6.00 -15.00 3.75
C GLY A 385 -7.10 -15.94 3.24
N ILE A 386 -7.82 -16.57 4.17
CA ILE A 386 -8.91 -17.49 3.84
C ILE A 386 -10.04 -16.79 3.07
N GLY A 387 -10.27 -15.50 3.34
CA GLY A 387 -11.26 -14.67 2.66
C GLY A 387 -11.01 -14.56 1.16
N PHE A 388 -9.75 -14.46 0.73
CA PHE A 388 -9.39 -14.47 -0.70
C PHE A 388 -9.87 -15.78 -1.36
N PHE A 389 -9.47 -16.93 -0.84
CA PHE A 389 -9.87 -18.21 -1.44
C PHE A 389 -11.38 -18.43 -1.42
N LEU A 390 -12.07 -17.98 -0.37
CA LEU A 390 -13.52 -18.10 -0.24
C LEU A 390 -14.28 -17.18 -1.21
N ILE A 391 -13.82 -15.94 -1.41
CA ILE A 391 -14.40 -15.01 -2.39
C ILE A 391 -14.17 -15.54 -3.81
N LEU A 392 -12.94 -15.93 -4.13
CA LEU A 392 -12.59 -16.53 -5.42
C LEU A 392 -13.44 -17.78 -5.73
N ALA A 393 -13.55 -18.70 -4.77
CA ALA A 393 -14.37 -19.89 -4.91
C ALA A 393 -15.85 -19.54 -5.10
N SER A 394 -16.34 -18.51 -4.39
CA SER A 394 -17.72 -18.03 -4.49
C SER A 394 -18.01 -17.41 -5.86
N PHE A 395 -17.12 -16.58 -6.41
CA PHE A 395 -17.27 -16.03 -7.75
C PHE A 395 -17.18 -17.11 -8.83
N CYS A 396 -16.24 -18.05 -8.72
CA CYS A 396 -16.16 -19.20 -9.62
C CYS A 396 -17.44 -20.05 -9.59
N LEU A 397 -17.95 -20.35 -8.40
CA LEU A 397 -19.20 -21.09 -8.23
C LEU A 397 -20.38 -20.32 -8.84
N THR A 398 -20.46 -19.00 -8.61
CA THR A 398 -21.51 -18.13 -9.17
C THR A 398 -21.45 -18.10 -10.69
N ALA A 399 -20.26 -18.01 -11.29
CA ALA A 399 -20.09 -18.08 -12.74
C ALA A 399 -20.50 -19.45 -13.31
N ILE A 400 -20.12 -20.55 -12.66
CA ILE A 400 -20.49 -21.92 -13.06
C ILE A 400 -22.01 -22.09 -13.00
N VAL A 401 -22.63 -21.65 -11.91
CA VAL A 401 -24.10 -21.70 -11.75
C VAL A 401 -24.79 -20.84 -12.81
N GLY A 402 -24.26 -19.65 -13.11
CA GLY A 402 -24.73 -18.81 -14.21
C GLY A 402 -24.64 -19.51 -15.57
N LEU A 403 -23.55 -20.24 -15.84
CA LEU A 403 -23.39 -21.04 -17.06
C LEU A 403 -24.38 -22.23 -17.13
N ILE A 404 -24.69 -22.85 -16.00
CA ILE A 404 -25.68 -23.94 -15.95
C ILE A 404 -27.09 -23.39 -16.24
N ILE A 405 -27.47 -22.30 -15.56
CA ILE A 405 -28.83 -21.72 -15.64
C ILE A 405 -29.10 -21.06 -16.99
N TYR A 406 -28.16 -20.25 -17.49
CA TYR A 406 -28.39 -19.39 -18.65
C TYR A 406 -27.72 -19.87 -19.95
N HIS A 407 -26.82 -20.84 -19.86
CA HIS A 407 -26.08 -21.39 -21.00
C HIS A 407 -26.20 -22.91 -21.13
N ASN A 408 -27.04 -23.57 -20.30
CA ASN A 408 -27.31 -25.01 -20.35
C ASN A 408 -26.05 -25.89 -20.27
N VAL A 409 -24.99 -25.41 -19.61
CA VAL A 409 -23.77 -26.19 -19.42
C VAL A 409 -24.07 -27.35 -18.47
N LYS A 410 -23.78 -28.59 -18.90
CA LYS A 410 -23.93 -29.78 -18.06
C LYS A 410 -22.64 -30.03 -17.29
N LEU A 411 -22.75 -30.22 -15.97
CA LEU A 411 -21.61 -30.66 -15.15
C LEU A 411 -21.16 -32.05 -15.62
N PRO A 412 -19.84 -32.31 -15.74
CA PRO A 412 -19.35 -33.63 -16.06
C PRO A 412 -19.83 -34.61 -14.99
N LYS A 413 -20.55 -35.66 -15.39
CA LYS A 413 -20.94 -36.73 -14.48
C LYS A 413 -19.67 -37.37 -13.94
N THR A 414 -19.42 -37.25 -12.65
CA THR A 414 -18.42 -38.07 -11.96
C THR A 414 -18.81 -39.52 -12.15
N LYS A 415 -17.99 -40.29 -12.89
CA LYS A 415 -18.02 -41.75 -12.78
C LYS A 415 -17.63 -42.05 -11.33
N ASN A 416 -18.57 -42.62 -10.59
CA ASN A 416 -18.29 -43.22 -9.28
C ASN A 416 -17.23 -44.31 -9.42
#